data_AF-A0A519W0T2-F1
#
_entry.id   AF-A0A519W0T2-F1
#
_cell.length_a   1.000
_cell.length_b   1.000
_cell.length_c   1.000
_cell.angle_alpha   90.00
_cell.angle_beta   90.00
_cell.angle_gamma   90.00
#
_symmetry.space_group_name_H-M   'P 1'
#
loop_
_entity.id
_entity.type
_entity.pdbx_description
1 polymer ?
#
loop_
_entity_poly.entity_id
_entity_poly.type
_entity_poly.pdbx_seq_one_letter_code
_entity_poly.pdbx_strand_id
1 'polypeptide(L)'
;LIKWKGRDWFYRKFIPLISPVTLYALLFTIVLMFSLKGDKILELPLDVLKVAVPLVLYFTLMFLLSFFINRWSNVPYDKNVAIAFTATGNNFELAIAVAIAVFGIHSPQAFVGVIGPLVEVPVLIALVRVSYWLKDRVYR
;
A
#
# COMPACT_ATOMS: atom_id res chain seq x y z
N LEU A 1 -20.38 17.35 9.46
CA LEU A 1 -19.40 18.46 9.57
C LEU A 1 -19.52 19.47 8.42
N ILE A 2 -19.44 19.05 7.15
CA ILE A 2 -19.53 19.98 6.01
C ILE A 2 -20.87 20.74 5.96
N LYS A 3 -22.01 20.06 6.17
CA LYS A 3 -23.34 20.70 6.25
C LYS A 3 -23.49 21.74 7.37
N TRP A 4 -22.68 21.65 8.43
CA TRP A 4 -22.83 22.49 9.64
C TRP A 4 -21.74 23.57 9.78
N LYS A 5 -20.53 23.33 9.25
CA LYS A 5 -19.38 24.24 9.39
C LYS A 5 -18.79 24.73 8.06
N GLY A 6 -19.36 24.31 6.93
CA GLY A 6 -18.91 24.69 5.60
C GLY A 6 -17.66 23.93 5.13
N ARG A 7 -17.40 24.01 3.82
CA ARG A 7 -16.25 23.33 3.17
C ARG A 7 -14.90 23.93 3.60
N ASP A 8 -14.80 25.24 3.73
CA ASP A 8 -13.52 25.90 4.09
C ASP A 8 -13.01 25.50 5.46
N TRP A 9 -13.89 25.44 6.47
CA TRP A 9 -13.49 24.98 7.81
C TRP A 9 -13.06 23.50 7.79
N PHE A 10 -13.73 22.66 7.00
CA PHE A 10 -13.39 21.25 6.87
C PHE A 10 -11.99 21.06 6.26
N TYR A 11 -11.69 21.71 5.14
CA TYR A 11 -10.40 21.57 4.47
C TYR A 11 -9.25 22.31 5.16
N ARG A 12 -9.49 23.50 5.75
CA ARG A 12 -8.43 24.33 6.31
C ARG A 12 -8.16 24.11 7.80
N LYS A 13 -9.14 23.62 8.58
CA LYS A 13 -8.98 23.39 10.03
C LYS A 13 -9.11 21.93 10.42
N PHE A 14 -10.15 21.24 9.95
CA PHE A 14 -10.42 19.88 10.41
C PHE A 14 -9.46 18.83 9.82
N ILE A 15 -9.28 18.82 8.49
CA ILE A 15 -8.38 17.86 7.82
C ILE A 15 -6.93 17.96 8.34
N PRO A 16 -6.30 19.15 8.42
CA PRO A 16 -4.93 19.26 8.93
C PRO A 16 -4.78 18.82 10.39
N LEU A 17 -5.84 18.97 11.21
CA LEU A 17 -5.82 18.56 12.61
C LEU A 17 -5.91 17.04 12.77
N ILE A 18 -6.72 16.36 11.96
CA ILE A 18 -6.93 14.90 12.08
C ILE A 18 -5.93 14.08 11.28
N SER A 19 -5.34 14.65 10.22
CA SER A 19 -4.39 13.94 9.34
C SER A 19 -3.20 13.31 10.07
N PRO A 20 -2.56 13.97 11.07
CA PRO A 20 -1.50 13.34 11.84
C PRO A 20 -1.97 12.13 12.65
N VAL A 21 -3.22 12.14 13.14
CA VAL A 21 -3.77 11.03 13.94
C VAL A 21 -3.87 9.76 13.09
N THR A 22 -4.27 9.86 11.83
CA THR A 22 -4.30 8.72 10.90
C THR A 22 -2.91 8.13 10.70
N LEU A 23 -1.89 8.99 10.52
CA LEU A 23 -0.50 8.55 10.38
C LEU A 23 -0.01 7.85 11.66
N TYR A 24 -0.25 8.42 12.84
CA TYR A 24 0.13 7.80 14.10
C TYR A 24 -0.60 6.48 14.35
N ALA A 25 -1.89 6.40 14.03
CA ALA A 25 -2.66 5.16 14.16
C ALA A 25 -2.12 4.06 13.24
N LEU A 26 -1.81 4.40 11.98
CA LEU A 26 -1.21 3.47 11.02
C LEU A 26 0.16 2.95 11.52
N LEU A 27 1.04 3.87 11.93
CA LEU A 27 2.37 3.52 12.46
C LEU A 27 2.26 2.68 13.74
N PHE A 28 1.34 3.01 14.64
CA PHE A 28 1.08 2.23 15.85
C PHE A 28 0.61 0.81 15.51
N THR A 29 -0.33 0.68 14.58
CA THR A 29 -0.83 -0.61 14.09
C THR A 29 0.28 -1.44 13.45
N ILE A 30 1.15 -0.83 12.65
CA ILE A 30 2.36 -1.46 12.11
C ILE A 30 3.23 -1.98 13.27
N VAL A 31 3.64 -1.12 14.20
CA VAL A 31 4.49 -1.52 15.35
C VAL A 31 3.87 -2.68 16.14
N LEU A 32 2.56 -2.64 16.40
CA LEU A 32 1.87 -3.73 17.08
C LEU A 32 1.89 -5.03 16.27
N MET A 33 1.54 -5.00 14.99
CA MET A 33 1.53 -6.21 14.16
C MET A 33 2.92 -6.85 14.09
N PHE A 34 3.96 -6.04 13.95
CA PHE A 34 5.34 -6.50 13.94
C PHE A 34 5.81 -7.02 15.29
N SER A 35 5.46 -6.36 16.39
CA SER A 35 5.79 -6.82 17.74
C SER A 35 5.13 -8.18 18.05
N LEU A 36 3.87 -8.35 17.64
CA LEU A 36 3.09 -9.57 17.88
C LEU A 36 3.46 -10.75 16.98
N LYS A 37 4.09 -10.50 15.83
CA LYS A 37 4.40 -11.52 14.81
C LYS A 37 5.89 -11.59 14.44
N GLY A 38 6.73 -10.76 15.02
CA GLY A 38 8.16 -10.63 14.70
C GLY A 38 8.93 -11.93 14.88
N ASP A 39 8.70 -12.64 15.98
CA ASP A 39 9.34 -13.93 16.24
C ASP A 39 9.01 -14.96 15.16
N LYS A 40 7.73 -15.02 14.74
CA LYS A 40 7.28 -15.91 13.66
C LYS A 40 7.89 -15.57 12.29
N ILE A 41 8.11 -14.29 12.01
CA ILE A 41 8.74 -13.82 10.77
C ILE A 41 10.21 -14.28 10.74
N LEU A 42 10.90 -14.25 11.88
CA LEU A 42 12.29 -14.68 12.00
C LEU A 42 12.44 -16.21 12.03
N GLU A 43 11.48 -16.93 12.61
CA GLU A 43 11.47 -18.40 12.65
C GLU A 43 11.22 -19.06 11.29
N LEU A 44 10.46 -18.41 10.40
CA LEU A 44 10.00 -18.98 9.13
C LEU A 44 10.39 -18.11 7.91
N PRO A 45 11.69 -17.85 7.67
CA PRO A 45 12.13 -16.96 6.59
C PRO A 45 11.75 -17.48 5.20
N LEU A 46 11.69 -18.81 5.03
CA LEU A 46 11.28 -19.43 3.77
C LEU A 46 9.81 -19.17 3.45
N ASP A 47 8.93 -19.14 4.45
CA ASP A 47 7.52 -18.87 4.23
C ASP A 47 7.27 -17.40 3.91
N VAL A 48 8.04 -16.50 4.55
CA VAL A 48 8.06 -15.07 4.18
C VAL A 48 8.47 -14.90 2.73
N LEU A 49 9.53 -15.58 2.27
CA LEU A 49 9.97 -15.52 0.86
C LEU A 49 8.91 -16.07 -0.10
N LYS A 50 8.28 -17.20 0.23
CA LYS A 50 7.19 -17.78 -0.58
C LYS A 50 6.02 -16.83 -0.75
N VAL A 51 5.73 -15.99 0.24
CA VAL A 51 4.68 -14.96 0.19
C VAL A 51 5.15 -13.71 -0.54
N ALA A 52 6.38 -13.26 -0.24
CA ALA A 52 6.93 -12.03 -0.78
C ALA A 52 7.12 -12.09 -2.29
N VAL A 53 7.61 -13.22 -2.84
CA VAL A 53 7.89 -13.34 -4.28
C VAL A 53 6.63 -13.13 -5.15
N PRO A 54 5.49 -13.81 -4.90
CA PRO A 54 4.23 -13.54 -5.60
C PRO A 54 3.75 -12.10 -5.43
N LEU A 55 3.90 -11.51 -4.24
CA LEU A 55 3.49 -10.12 -3.96
C LEU A 55 4.32 -9.10 -4.74
N VAL A 56 5.65 -9.25 -4.76
CA VAL A 56 6.54 -8.40 -5.57
C VAL A 56 6.18 -8.49 -7.04
N LEU A 57 5.95 -9.71 -7.54
CA LEU A 57 5.55 -9.94 -8.91
C LEU A 57 4.20 -9.26 -9.20
N TYR A 58 3.21 -9.47 -8.35
CA TYR A 58 1.89 -8.85 -8.44
C TYR A 58 1.98 -7.33 -8.53
N PHE A 59 2.69 -6.68 -7.60
CA PHE A 59 2.82 -5.22 -7.58
C PHE A 59 3.54 -4.69 -8.81
N THR A 60 4.64 -5.34 -9.20
CA THR A 60 5.42 -4.92 -10.36
C THR A 60 4.59 -5.06 -11.64
N LEU A 61 3.90 -6.19 -11.81
CA LEU A 61 3.05 -6.43 -12.96
C LEU A 61 1.87 -5.47 -13.01
N MET A 62 1.13 -5.30 -11.91
CA MET A 62 0.00 -4.36 -11.86
C MET A 62 0.43 -2.93 -12.17
N PHE A 63 1.56 -2.50 -11.62
CA PHE A 63 2.10 -1.18 -11.91
C PHE A 63 2.43 -1.02 -13.39
N LEU A 64 3.23 -1.94 -13.96
CA LEU A 64 3.67 -1.84 -15.34
C LEU A 64 2.48 -1.95 -16.31
N LEU A 65 1.57 -2.90 -16.09
CA LEU A 65 0.37 -3.05 -16.91
C LEU A 65 -0.47 -1.77 -16.89
N SER A 66 -0.79 -1.25 -15.70
CA SER A 66 -1.56 -0.01 -15.59
C SER A 66 -0.82 1.15 -16.25
N PHE A 67 0.49 1.27 -16.04
CA PHE A 67 1.31 2.34 -16.61
C PHE A 67 1.29 2.32 -18.14
N PHE A 68 1.50 1.16 -18.75
CA PHE A 68 1.54 1.02 -20.21
C PHE A 68 0.17 1.15 -20.85
N ILE A 69 -0.90 0.64 -20.23
CA ILE A 69 -2.28 0.83 -20.70
C ILE A 69 -2.61 2.32 -20.74
N ASN A 70 -2.38 3.04 -19.65
CA ASN A 70 -2.63 4.48 -19.58
C ASN A 70 -1.78 5.28 -20.57
N ARG A 71 -0.52 4.86 -20.79
CA ARG A 71 0.34 5.47 -21.81
C ARG A 71 -0.24 5.30 -23.20
N TRP A 72 -0.73 4.11 -23.51
CA TRP A 72 -1.36 3.80 -24.79
C TRP A 72 -2.66 4.60 -24.99
N SER A 73 -3.38 4.87 -23.90
CA SER A 73 -4.53 5.79 -23.88
C SER A 73 -4.14 7.28 -23.87
N ASN A 74 -2.87 7.63 -24.11
CA ASN A 74 -2.35 9.01 -24.13
C ASN A 74 -2.62 9.83 -22.84
N VAL A 75 -2.68 9.15 -21.69
CA VAL A 75 -2.81 9.83 -20.39
C VAL A 75 -1.49 10.56 -20.06
N PRO A 76 -1.52 11.85 -19.68
CA PRO A 76 -0.35 12.60 -19.21
C PRO A 76 0.40 11.90 -18.07
N TYR A 77 1.72 12.06 -18.00
CA TYR A 77 2.57 11.33 -17.06
C TYR A 77 2.14 11.46 -15.59
N ASP A 78 1.83 12.68 -15.15
CA ASP A 78 1.37 12.98 -13.79
C ASP A 78 0.12 12.17 -13.41
N LYS A 79 -0.86 12.11 -14.32
CA LYS A 79 -2.08 11.31 -14.14
C LYS A 79 -1.82 9.81 -14.26
N ASN A 80 -0.97 9.39 -15.20
CA ASN A 80 -0.65 7.99 -15.38
C ASN A 80 0.00 7.41 -14.12
N VAL A 81 1.02 8.09 -13.57
CA VAL A 81 1.70 7.66 -12.35
C VAL A 81 0.71 7.54 -11.19
N ALA A 82 -0.17 8.53 -11.02
CA ALA A 82 -1.19 8.48 -9.97
C ALA A 82 -2.13 7.27 -10.14
N ILE A 83 -2.59 6.99 -11.36
CA ILE A 83 -3.45 5.84 -11.66
C ILE A 83 -2.69 4.52 -11.45
N ALA A 84 -1.46 4.41 -11.94
CA ALA A 84 -0.65 3.19 -11.82
C ALA A 84 -0.37 2.84 -10.36
N PHE A 85 -0.02 3.81 -9.52
CA PHE A 85 0.13 3.59 -8.08
C PHE A 85 -1.20 3.26 -7.38
N THR A 86 -2.30 3.87 -7.81
CA THR A 86 -3.63 3.55 -7.28
C THR A 86 -4.05 2.12 -7.62
N ALA A 87 -3.76 1.65 -8.85
CA ALA A 87 -4.05 0.29 -9.29
C ALA A 87 -3.17 -0.76 -8.59
N THR A 88 -1.98 -0.36 -8.16
CA THR A 88 -1.00 -1.25 -7.52
C THR A 88 -1.23 -1.36 -6.01
N GLY A 89 -1.63 -0.27 -5.36
CA GLY A 89 -1.79 -0.23 -3.91
C GLY A 89 -2.93 -1.11 -3.41
N ASN A 90 -2.69 -1.83 -2.31
CA ASN A 90 -3.67 -2.67 -1.66
C ASN A 90 -4.04 -2.11 -0.28
N ASN A 91 -5.18 -2.55 0.27
CA ASN A 91 -5.59 -2.20 1.63
C ASN A 91 -5.35 -3.38 2.57
N PHE A 92 -4.10 -3.56 3.01
CA PHE A 92 -3.72 -4.67 3.88
C PHE A 92 -4.33 -4.56 5.27
N GLU A 93 -4.53 -3.34 5.78
CA GLU A 93 -5.14 -3.11 7.09
C GLU A 93 -6.54 -3.71 7.13
N LEU A 94 -7.35 -3.48 6.10
CA LEU A 94 -8.66 -4.11 5.96
C LEU A 94 -8.55 -5.63 5.76
N ALA A 95 -7.61 -6.08 4.93
CA ALA A 95 -7.42 -7.51 4.67
C ALA A 95 -7.07 -8.30 5.94
N ILE A 96 -6.19 -7.75 6.78
CA ILE A 96 -5.79 -8.33 8.06
C ILE A 96 -6.97 -8.34 9.03
N ALA A 97 -7.74 -7.26 9.11
CA ALA A 97 -8.94 -7.20 9.95
C ALA A 97 -9.95 -8.30 9.58
N VAL A 98 -10.22 -8.48 8.28
CA VAL A 98 -11.11 -9.56 7.80
C VAL A 98 -10.51 -10.93 8.06
N ALA A 99 -9.21 -11.12 7.81
CA ALA A 99 -8.54 -12.41 8.05
C ALA A 99 -8.60 -12.83 9.52
N ILE A 100 -8.35 -11.90 10.45
CA ILE A 100 -8.46 -12.17 11.89
C ILE A 100 -9.91 -12.44 12.28
N ALA A 101 -10.87 -11.68 11.75
CA ALA A 101 -12.29 -11.84 12.08
C ALA A 101 -12.86 -13.19 11.63
N VAL A 102 -12.43 -13.70 10.46
CA VAL A 102 -12.97 -14.93 9.87
C VAL A 102 -12.16 -16.16 10.26
N PHE A 103 -10.83 -16.07 10.28
CA PHE A 103 -9.94 -17.23 10.46
C PHE A 103 -9.20 -17.23 11.81
N GLY A 104 -9.29 -16.15 12.58
CA GLY A 104 -8.58 -15.99 13.85
C GLY A 104 -7.14 -15.47 13.70
N ILE A 105 -6.60 -14.96 14.80
CA ILE A 105 -5.30 -14.25 14.82
C ILE A 105 -4.09 -15.15 14.57
N HIS A 106 -4.20 -16.45 14.83
CA HIS A 106 -3.12 -17.43 14.63
C HIS A 106 -3.16 -18.10 13.25
N SER A 107 -4.11 -17.70 12.39
CA SER A 107 -4.27 -18.29 11.07
C SER A 107 -3.13 -17.92 10.11
N PRO A 108 -2.80 -18.79 9.13
CA PRO A 108 -1.88 -18.46 8.04
C PRO A 108 -2.30 -17.23 7.25
N GLN A 109 -3.61 -17.00 7.07
CA GLN A 109 -4.18 -15.86 6.36
C GLN A 109 -3.84 -14.54 7.07
N ALA A 110 -4.02 -14.50 8.40
CA ALA A 110 -3.63 -13.34 9.19
C ALA A 110 -2.12 -13.09 9.14
N PHE A 111 -1.31 -14.16 9.13
CA PHE A 111 0.15 -14.05 9.00
C PHE A 111 0.58 -13.45 7.64
N VAL A 112 0.01 -13.92 6.53
CA VAL A 112 0.25 -13.36 5.19
C VAL A 112 -0.11 -11.88 5.13
N GLY A 113 -1.25 -11.50 5.75
CA GLY A 113 -1.68 -10.11 5.80
C GLY A 113 -0.64 -9.19 6.46
N VAL A 114 -0.01 -9.63 7.56
CA VAL A 114 1.05 -8.85 8.25
C VAL A 114 2.32 -8.70 7.40
N ILE A 115 2.65 -9.70 6.58
CA ILE A 115 3.79 -9.65 5.66
C ILE A 115 3.52 -8.71 4.48
N GLY A 116 2.26 -8.46 4.12
CA GLY A 116 1.88 -7.60 3.01
C GLY A 116 2.55 -6.22 3.03
N PRO A 117 2.34 -5.39 4.08
CA PRO A 117 2.96 -4.07 4.20
C PRO A 117 4.50 -4.09 4.19
N LEU A 118 5.10 -5.15 4.74
CA LEU A 118 6.55 -5.37 4.75
C LEU A 118 7.14 -5.39 3.34
N VAL A 119 6.40 -5.98 2.41
CA VAL A 119 6.81 -6.14 1.01
C VAL A 119 6.33 -4.97 0.18
N GLU A 120 5.10 -4.49 0.40
CA GLU A 120 4.50 -3.40 -0.37
C GLU A 120 5.30 -2.11 -0.28
N VAL A 121 5.63 -1.64 0.93
CA VAL A 121 6.27 -0.33 1.10
C VAL A 121 7.61 -0.23 0.37
N PRO A 122 8.55 -1.19 0.51
CA PRO A 122 9.80 -1.17 -0.25
C PRO A 122 9.60 -1.26 -1.76
N VAL A 123 8.67 -2.11 -2.22
CA VAL A 123 8.39 -2.29 -3.66
C VAL A 123 7.83 -1.01 -4.26
N LEU A 124 6.87 -0.35 -3.60
CA LEU A 124 6.31 0.91 -4.08
C LEU A 124 7.38 2.01 -4.15
N ILE A 125 8.26 2.11 -3.14
CA ILE A 125 9.39 3.06 -3.18
C ILE A 125 10.33 2.75 -4.35
N ALA A 126 10.62 1.48 -4.63
CA ALA A 126 11.42 1.10 -5.79
C ALA A 126 10.73 1.47 -7.10
N LEU A 127 9.42 1.24 -7.20
CA LEU A 127 8.61 1.59 -8.37
C LEU A 127 8.54 3.11 -8.61
N VAL A 128 8.70 3.95 -7.57
CA VAL A 128 8.85 5.40 -7.77
C VAL A 128 10.10 5.71 -8.59
N ARG A 129 11.22 5.03 -8.35
CA ARG A 129 12.42 5.22 -9.18
C ARG A 129 12.20 4.70 -10.61
N VAL A 130 11.50 3.57 -10.74
CA VAL A 130 11.13 3.01 -12.05
C VAL A 130 10.24 3.98 -12.83
N SER A 131 9.28 4.64 -12.17
CA SER A 131 8.37 5.59 -12.83
C SER A 131 9.11 6.80 -13.38
N TYR A 132 10.07 7.36 -12.63
CA TYR A 132 10.93 8.43 -13.12
C TYR A 132 11.77 7.98 -14.32
N TRP A 133 12.36 6.79 -14.26
CA TRP A 133 13.10 6.24 -15.38
C TRP A 133 12.23 5.99 -16.63
N LEU A 134 10.99 5.53 -16.44
CA LEU A 134 10.01 5.35 -17.53
C LEU A 134 9.57 6.69 -18.14
N LYS A 135 9.49 7.76 -17.34
CA LYS A 135 9.17 9.11 -17.84
C LYS A 135 10.10 9.50 -19.00
N ASP A 136 11.40 9.39 -18.77
CA ASP A 136 12.43 9.81 -19.73
C ASP A 136 12.48 8.94 -20.99
N ARG A 137 11.98 7.70 -20.91
CA ARG A 137 11.95 6.76 -22.05
C ARG A 137 10.65 6.79 -22.84
N VAL A 138 9.52 6.96 -22.18
CA VAL A 138 8.19 6.68 -22.73
C VAL A 138 7.38 7.96 -22.97
N TYR A 139 7.69 9.03 -22.26
CA TYR A 139 6.98 10.32 -22.29
C TYR A 139 7.83 11.46 -22.89
N ARG A 140 8.91 11.11 -23.61
CA ARG A 140 9.62 12.06 -24.48
C ARG A 140 8.78 12.46 -25.69
#